data_AF-A0A9N7YD13-F1
#
_entry.id   AF-A0A9N7YD13-F1
#
_cell.length_a   1.000
_cell.length_b   1.000
_cell.length_c   1.000
_cell.angle_alpha   90.00
_cell.angle_beta   90.00
_cell.angle_gamma   90.00
#
_symmetry.space_group_name_H-M   'P 1'
#
loop_
_entity.id
_entity.type
_entity.pdbx_description
1 polymer ?
#
loop_
_entity_poly.entity_id
_entity_poly.type
_entity_poly.pdbx_seq_one_letter_code
_entity_poly.pdbx_strand_id
1 'polypeptide(L)'
;MTDLTSRLVSLMESLGFSQVKDSTKKHLRFKLETELAGSIGILSDDKGRLLLYPDCQTMSELAKTTYSLKMELHHARAIEAGYSVKKVALQLRNEIKKQDISQWWPPDKEQDENIIPESVTQFLQTLLTGDFKCTKPSEKVKRLATSFGSDLVFAVTAGNVKPAKHILLPFAVKS
;
A
#
# COMPACT_ATOMS: atom_id res chain seq x y z
N MET A 1 8.49 33.77 11.04
CA MET A 1 9.01 33.26 12.32
C MET A 1 7.82 33.00 13.25
N THR A 2 7.41 31.75 13.41
CA THR A 2 6.38 31.38 14.42
C THR A 2 7.09 31.25 15.76
N ASP A 3 7.12 32.36 16.50
CA ASP A 3 7.70 32.43 17.83
C ASP A 3 6.86 31.57 18.79
N LEU A 4 7.44 30.53 19.38
CA LEU A 4 6.81 29.66 20.40
C LEU A 4 6.03 30.50 21.43
N THR A 5 6.63 31.62 21.79
CA THR A 5 6.12 32.64 22.70
C THR A 5 4.77 33.20 22.27
N SER A 6 4.58 33.49 20.98
CA SER A 6 3.32 34.07 20.48
C SER A 6 2.17 33.06 20.49
N ARG A 7 2.46 31.78 20.20
CA ARG A 7 1.45 30.70 20.29
C ARG A 7 1.04 30.41 21.72
N LEU A 8 2.00 30.39 22.65
CA LEU A 8 1.71 30.22 24.07
C LEU A 8 0.88 31.37 24.63
N VAL A 9 1.20 32.62 24.25
CA VAL A 9 0.41 33.79 24.65
C VAL A 9 -1.03 33.68 24.13
N SER A 10 -1.23 33.33 22.86
CA SER A 10 -2.57 33.15 22.29
C SER A 10 -3.36 32.02 22.99
N LEU A 11 -2.68 30.94 23.38
CA LEU A 11 -3.30 29.84 24.12
C LEU A 11 -3.66 30.27 25.56
N MET A 12 -2.81 31.04 26.23
CA MET A 12 -3.12 31.63 27.54
C MET A 12 -4.31 32.59 27.47
N GLU A 13 -4.39 33.42 26.42
CA GLU A 13 -5.54 34.28 26.17
C GLU A 13 -6.83 33.46 25.99
N SER A 14 -6.77 32.34 25.25
CA SER A 14 -7.91 31.42 25.07
C SER A 14 -8.35 30.71 26.36
N LEU A 15 -7.44 30.53 27.32
CA LEU A 15 -7.71 29.96 28.64
C LEU A 15 -8.20 31.01 29.67
N GLY A 16 -8.39 32.26 29.26
CA GLY A 16 -8.93 33.33 30.10
C GLY A 16 -7.89 34.18 30.83
N PHE A 17 -6.60 34.07 30.49
CA PHE A 17 -5.58 34.99 31.01
C PHE A 17 -5.67 36.32 30.24
N SER A 18 -6.22 37.35 30.89
CA SER A 18 -6.59 38.63 30.26
C SER A 18 -5.41 39.50 29.81
N GLN A 19 -4.23 39.36 30.40
CA GLN A 19 -2.99 40.00 29.92
C GLN A 19 -1.74 39.20 30.34
N VAL A 20 -1.00 38.68 29.36
CA VAL A 20 0.35 38.15 29.59
C VAL A 20 1.33 39.34 29.59
N LYS A 21 1.93 39.63 30.75
CA LYS A 21 2.95 40.70 30.89
C LYS A 21 4.13 40.46 29.94
N ASP A 22 4.72 41.51 29.39
CA ASP A 22 5.84 41.38 28.44
C ASP A 22 7.10 40.75 29.08
N SER A 23 7.31 40.94 30.38
CA SER A 23 8.33 40.19 31.13
C SER A 23 8.04 38.68 31.15
N THR A 24 6.78 38.29 31.34
CA THR A 24 6.35 36.89 31.28
C THR A 24 6.54 36.32 29.88
N LYS A 25 6.26 37.07 28.82
CA LYS A 25 6.53 36.66 27.42
C LYS A 25 8.02 36.40 27.21
N LYS A 26 8.89 37.33 27.64
CA LYS A 26 10.34 37.22 27.48
C LYS A 26 10.94 36.02 28.23
N HIS A 27 10.36 35.66 29.39
CA HIS A 27 10.85 34.57 30.23
C HIS A 27 10.05 33.27 30.09
N LEU A 28 9.05 33.20 29.20
CA LEU A 28 8.15 32.05 29.08
C LEU A 28 8.90 30.81 28.59
N ARG A 29 9.71 30.98 27.55
CA ARG A 29 10.59 29.94 27.03
C ARG A 29 11.59 29.47 28.09
N PHE A 30 12.25 30.41 28.77
CA PHE A 30 13.21 30.09 29.82
C PHE A 30 12.57 29.36 31.00
N LYS A 31 11.36 29.74 31.42
CA LYS A 31 10.61 29.02 32.46
C LYS A 31 10.22 27.62 32.01
N LEU A 32 9.73 27.46 30.79
CA LEU A 32 9.39 26.14 30.24
C LEU A 32 10.63 25.25 30.14
N GLU A 33 11.73 25.78 29.61
CA GLU A 33 13.00 25.07 29.54
C GLU A 33 13.55 24.75 30.93
N THR A 34 13.33 25.60 31.94
CA THR A 34 13.75 25.33 33.33
C THR A 34 12.87 24.29 34.03
N GLU A 35 11.55 24.36 33.89
CA GLU A 35 10.59 23.40 34.49
C GLU A 35 10.66 22.03 33.81
N LEU A 36 10.91 22.01 32.50
CA LEU A 36 11.07 20.79 31.70
C LEU A 36 12.54 20.39 31.55
N ALA A 37 13.46 21.10 32.22
CA ALA A 37 14.90 20.86 32.13
C ALA A 37 15.21 19.42 32.51
N GLY A 38 15.78 18.67 31.55
CA GLY A 38 16.14 17.26 31.74
C GLY A 38 15.02 16.26 31.46
N SER A 39 13.85 16.72 30.99
CA SER A 39 12.76 15.85 30.55
C SER A 39 12.45 15.97 29.06
N ILE A 40 12.57 17.15 28.45
CA ILE A 40 12.19 17.39 27.04
C ILE A 40 13.11 18.43 26.38
N GLY A 41 13.73 18.08 25.27
CA GLY A 41 14.41 19.00 24.36
C GLY A 41 13.46 19.64 23.34
N ILE A 42 13.66 20.93 23.06
CA ILE A 42 12.85 21.73 22.12
C ILE A 42 13.71 22.14 20.92
N LEU A 43 13.35 21.69 19.72
CA LEU A 43 14.01 22.02 18.46
C LEU A 43 13.04 22.77 17.54
N SER A 44 13.59 23.64 16.69
CA SER A 44 12.84 24.26 15.60
C SER A 44 13.16 23.53 14.29
N ASP A 45 12.13 23.15 13.55
CA ASP A 45 12.20 22.62 12.19
C ASP A 45 12.33 23.77 11.18
N ASP A 46 12.88 23.49 10.00
CA ASP A 46 13.08 24.43 8.89
C ASP A 46 11.77 25.08 8.42
N LYS A 47 10.64 24.43 8.73
CA LYS A 47 9.27 24.89 8.43
C LYS A 47 8.65 25.73 9.55
N GLY A 48 9.42 26.13 10.56
CA GLY A 48 8.95 26.90 11.72
C GLY A 48 8.06 26.11 12.68
N ARG A 49 8.09 24.77 12.59
CA ARG A 49 7.42 23.87 13.54
C ARG A 49 8.34 23.59 14.71
N LEU A 50 7.76 23.30 15.87
CA LEU A 50 8.52 22.94 17.05
C LEU A 50 8.46 21.43 17.24
N LEU A 51 9.64 20.83 17.35
CA LEU A 51 9.84 19.41 17.63
C LEU A 51 10.18 19.29 19.11
N LEU A 52 9.44 18.44 19.80
CA LEU A 52 9.63 18.12 21.21
C LEU A 52 10.11 16.67 21.26
N TYR A 53 11.24 16.41 21.91
CA TYR A 53 11.72 15.05 22.13
C TYR A 53 12.06 14.85 23.61
N PRO A 54 11.72 13.72 24.23
CA PRO A 54 12.05 13.46 25.62
C PRO A 54 13.55 13.18 25.78
N ASP A 55 14.17 13.75 26.81
CA ASP A 55 15.56 13.48 27.18
C ASP A 55 15.73 12.08 27.81
N CYS A 56 14.63 11.44 28.18
CA CYS A 56 14.59 10.09 28.74
C CYS A 56 14.94 8.99 27.73
N GLN A 57 15.07 9.31 26.43
CA GLN A 57 15.42 8.35 25.39
C GLN A 57 16.83 8.60 24.89
N THR A 58 17.60 7.52 24.80
CA THR A 58 18.90 7.59 24.13
C THR A 58 18.72 7.81 22.63
N MET A 59 19.67 8.49 21.99
CA MET A 59 19.63 8.75 20.54
C MET A 59 19.50 7.46 19.72
N SER A 60 20.05 6.35 20.22
CA SER A 60 19.95 5.03 19.60
C SER A 60 18.53 4.45 19.65
N GLU A 61 17.80 4.65 20.75
CA GLU A 61 16.40 4.25 20.88
C GLU A 61 15.49 5.13 20.01
N LEU A 62 15.73 6.44 20.00
CA LEU A 62 14.99 7.37 19.14
C LEU A 62 15.18 7.04 17.65
N ALA A 63 16.39 6.66 17.23
CA ALA A 63 16.68 6.22 15.87
C ALA A 63 15.93 4.92 15.51
N LYS A 64 15.86 3.96 16.45
CA LYS A 64 15.11 2.71 16.26
C LYS A 64 13.61 2.96 16.14
N THR A 65 13.04 3.80 17.00
CA THR A 65 11.59 4.11 16.98
C THR A 65 11.21 4.89 15.72
N THR A 66 11.98 5.91 15.35
CA THR A 66 11.75 6.64 14.09
C THR A 66 11.91 5.76 12.86
N TYR A 67 12.87 4.83 12.85
CA TYR A 67 13.01 3.85 11.77
C TYR A 67 11.78 2.93 11.69
N SER A 68 11.32 2.36 12.82
CA SER A 68 10.13 1.51 12.86
C SER A 68 8.89 2.25 12.36
N LEU A 69 8.64 3.47 12.88
CA LEU A 69 7.53 4.32 12.48
C LEU A 69 7.58 4.68 11.00
N LYS A 70 8.77 4.95 10.45
CA LYS A 70 8.93 5.24 9.01
C LYS A 70 8.60 4.02 8.15
N MET A 71 8.97 2.82 8.60
CA MET A 71 8.62 1.57 7.92
C MET A 71 7.11 1.31 7.99
N GLU A 72 6.50 1.45 9.17
CA GLU A 72 5.05 1.31 9.37
C GLU A 72 4.27 2.30 8.51
N LEU A 73 4.70 3.56 8.44
CA LEU A 73 4.08 4.60 7.61
C LEU A 73 4.23 4.27 6.11
N HIS A 74 5.39 3.74 5.70
CA HIS A 74 5.59 3.26 4.33
C HIS A 74 4.64 2.09 3.99
N HIS A 75 4.48 1.14 4.90
CA HIS A 75 3.53 0.03 4.75
C HIS A 75 2.07 0.51 4.74
N ALA A 76 1.69 1.42 5.65
CA ALA A 76 0.36 2.00 5.70
C ALA A 76 0.02 2.78 4.43
N ARG A 77 0.96 3.57 3.87
CA ARG A 77 0.78 4.26 2.58
C ARG A 77 0.65 3.29 1.40
N ALA A 78 1.35 2.16 1.44
CA ALA A 78 1.20 1.12 0.43
C ALA A 78 -0.18 0.44 0.49
N ILE A 79 -0.79 0.39 1.68
CA ILE A 79 -2.15 -0.15 1.91
C ILE A 79 -3.22 0.89 1.54
N GLU A 80 -3.02 2.17 1.87
CA GLU A 80 -3.97 3.26 1.65
C GLU A 80 -4.13 3.63 0.15
N ALA A 81 -3.16 3.26 -0.68
CA ALA A 81 -3.16 3.58 -2.10
C ALA A 81 -3.72 2.42 -2.95
N GLY A 82 -4.81 2.67 -3.68
CA GLY A 82 -5.22 1.90 -4.87
C GLY A 82 -4.15 1.79 -5.98
N TYR A 83 -2.93 2.26 -5.71
CA TYR A 83 -1.69 2.05 -6.43
C TYR A 83 -1.30 0.56 -6.54
N SER A 84 -1.64 -0.28 -5.55
CA SER A 84 -1.33 -1.71 -5.60
C SER A 84 -2.16 -2.44 -6.67
N VAL A 85 -3.49 -2.28 -6.66
CA VAL A 85 -4.39 -3.04 -7.55
C VAL A 85 -4.19 -2.69 -9.02
N LYS A 86 -4.10 -1.39 -9.38
CA LYS A 86 -3.88 -0.97 -10.77
C LYS A 86 -2.54 -1.45 -11.31
N LYS A 87 -1.49 -1.40 -10.48
CA LYS A 87 -0.15 -1.84 -10.88
C LYS A 87 -0.11 -3.35 -11.08
N VAL A 88 -0.71 -4.13 -10.17
CA VAL A 88 -0.83 -5.58 -10.30
C VAL A 88 -1.65 -5.96 -11.53
N ALA A 89 -2.78 -5.27 -11.78
CA ALA A 89 -3.59 -5.50 -12.99
C ALA A 89 -2.80 -5.23 -14.28
N LEU A 90 -2.00 -4.15 -14.33
CA LEU A 90 -1.13 -3.87 -15.47
C LEU A 90 0.00 -4.91 -15.62
N GLN A 91 0.56 -5.40 -14.51
CA GLN A 91 1.57 -6.46 -14.54
C GLN A 91 0.98 -7.76 -15.11
N LEU A 92 -0.17 -8.21 -14.60
CA LEU A 92 -0.86 -9.40 -15.11
C LEU A 92 -1.19 -9.27 -16.61
N ARG A 93 -1.71 -8.10 -17.03
CA ARG A 93 -1.98 -7.81 -18.44
C ARG A 93 -0.72 -7.92 -19.31
N ASN A 94 0.39 -7.36 -18.83
CA ASN A 94 1.64 -7.35 -19.58
C ASN A 94 2.25 -8.76 -19.67
N GLU A 95 2.15 -9.57 -18.61
CA GLU A 95 2.59 -10.97 -18.63
C GLU A 95 1.79 -11.80 -19.65
N ILE A 96 0.46 -11.64 -19.70
CA ILE A 96 -0.37 -12.28 -20.74
C ILE A 96 0.06 -11.84 -22.15
N LYS A 97 0.35 -10.54 -22.34
CA LYS A 97 0.74 -10.01 -23.66
C LYS A 97 2.15 -10.39 -24.11
N LYS A 98 3.05 -10.68 -23.17
CA LYS A 98 4.43 -11.10 -23.49
C LYS A 98 4.50 -12.53 -24.00
N GLN A 99 3.52 -13.36 -23.67
CA GLN A 99 3.47 -14.71 -24.22
C GLN A 99 3.20 -14.60 -25.72
N ASP A 100 4.23 -14.89 -26.52
CA ASP A 100 4.09 -15.06 -27.96
C ASP A 100 3.53 -16.47 -28.21
N ILE A 101 2.21 -16.61 -28.03
CA ILE A 101 1.53 -17.90 -28.15
C ILE A 101 1.23 -18.15 -29.62
N SER A 102 2.11 -18.89 -30.28
CA SER A 102 1.80 -19.50 -31.58
C SER A 102 0.80 -20.63 -31.38
N GLN A 103 -0.49 -20.29 -31.42
CA GLN A 103 -1.56 -21.27 -31.23
C GLN A 103 -1.77 -22.10 -32.51
N TRP A 104 -1.45 -23.40 -32.44
CA TRP A 104 -1.77 -24.37 -33.50
C TRP A 104 -3.27 -24.70 -33.48
N TRP A 105 -3.88 -24.85 -34.65
CA TRP A 105 -5.29 -25.18 -34.80
C TRP A 105 -5.47 -26.66 -35.15
N PRO A 106 -6.36 -27.41 -34.45
CA PRO A 106 -7.22 -27.01 -33.33
C PRO A 106 -6.48 -27.04 -31.97
N PRO A 107 -6.91 -26.23 -30.99
CA PRO A 107 -6.31 -26.23 -29.65
C PRO A 107 -6.73 -27.46 -28.84
N ASP A 108 -5.76 -28.03 -28.15
CA ASP A 108 -5.98 -29.15 -27.24
C ASP A 108 -6.32 -28.67 -25.82
N LYS A 109 -7.06 -29.47 -25.04
CA LYS A 109 -7.46 -29.08 -23.67
C LYS A 109 -6.26 -28.91 -22.74
N GLU A 110 -5.18 -29.65 -22.97
CA GLU A 110 -3.93 -29.53 -22.21
C GLU A 110 -3.15 -28.26 -22.57
N GLN A 111 -3.40 -27.68 -23.75
CA GLN A 111 -2.80 -26.39 -24.13
C GLN A 111 -3.44 -25.23 -23.37
N ASP A 112 -4.71 -25.32 -22.98
CA ASP A 112 -5.40 -24.25 -22.24
C ASP A 112 -4.76 -23.96 -20.86
N GLU A 113 -4.22 -24.97 -20.18
CA GLU A 113 -3.48 -24.77 -18.93
C GLU A 113 -2.13 -24.08 -19.16
N ASN A 114 -1.45 -24.37 -20.28
CA ASN A 114 -0.18 -23.76 -20.64
C ASN A 114 -0.32 -22.33 -21.21
N ILE A 115 -1.52 -21.97 -21.69
CA ILE A 115 -1.83 -20.64 -22.23
C ILE A 115 -1.96 -19.59 -21.10
N ILE A 116 -2.30 -20.00 -19.88
CA ILE A 116 -2.51 -19.07 -18.77
C ILE A 116 -1.18 -18.88 -18.02
N PRO A 117 -0.66 -17.65 -17.89
CA PRO A 117 0.55 -17.41 -17.11
C PRO A 117 0.40 -17.86 -15.66
N GLU A 118 1.45 -18.45 -15.09
CA GLU A 118 1.46 -18.91 -13.69
C GLU A 118 1.12 -17.78 -12.70
N SER A 119 1.52 -16.54 -13.00
CA SER A 119 1.19 -15.36 -12.19
C SER A 119 -0.32 -15.09 -12.14
N VAL A 120 -1.05 -15.33 -13.23
CA VAL A 120 -2.51 -15.21 -13.31
C VAL A 120 -3.16 -16.35 -12.56
N THR A 121 -2.66 -17.57 -12.72
CA THR A 121 -3.13 -18.76 -12.01
C THR A 121 -2.98 -18.59 -10.50
N GLN A 122 -1.81 -18.16 -10.03
CA GLN A 122 -1.53 -17.90 -8.62
C GLN A 122 -2.43 -16.77 -8.08
N PHE A 123 -2.59 -15.69 -8.84
CA PHE A 123 -3.50 -14.60 -8.47
C PHE A 123 -4.94 -15.10 -8.29
N LEU A 124 -5.46 -15.87 -9.24
CA LEU A 124 -6.82 -16.40 -9.19
C LEU A 124 -6.99 -17.43 -8.07
N GLN A 125 -6.01 -18.29 -7.84
CA GLN A 125 -6.03 -19.26 -6.74
C GLN A 125 -6.07 -18.55 -5.39
N THR A 126 -5.19 -17.57 -5.17
CA THR A 126 -5.19 -16.74 -3.96
C THR A 126 -6.49 -15.97 -3.80
N LEU A 127 -7.05 -15.42 -4.88
CA LEU A 127 -8.33 -14.71 -4.85
C LEU A 127 -9.49 -15.63 -4.46
N LEU A 128 -9.52 -16.86 -4.98
CA LEU A 128 -10.61 -17.82 -4.76
C LEU A 128 -10.53 -18.54 -3.42
N THR A 129 -9.33 -18.72 -2.86
CA THR A 129 -9.13 -19.42 -1.58
C THR A 129 -8.93 -18.48 -0.39
N GLY A 130 -8.52 -17.24 -0.63
CA GLY A 130 -8.09 -16.32 0.42
C GLY A 130 -6.75 -16.68 1.06
N ASP A 131 -6.06 -17.71 0.54
CA ASP A 131 -4.77 -18.17 1.05
C ASP A 131 -3.62 -17.66 0.16
N PHE A 132 -2.65 -17.01 0.80
CA PHE A 132 -1.48 -16.43 0.14
C PHE A 132 -0.51 -17.50 -0.38
N LYS A 133 -0.57 -18.72 0.15
CA LYS A 133 0.30 -19.85 -0.25
C LYS A 133 -0.52 -21.10 -0.50
N CYS A 134 -1.49 -21.01 -1.42
CA CYS A 134 -2.25 -22.16 -1.86
C CYS A 134 -1.35 -23.15 -2.63
N THR A 135 -0.68 -24.05 -1.90
CA THR A 135 0.23 -25.05 -2.49
C THR A 135 -0.52 -26.27 -3.04
N LYS A 136 -1.77 -26.49 -2.60
CA LYS A 136 -2.63 -27.59 -3.05
C LYS A 136 -4.08 -27.10 -3.22
N PRO A 137 -4.38 -26.35 -4.29
CA PRO A 137 -5.75 -25.94 -4.57
C PRO A 137 -6.64 -27.16 -4.84
N SER A 138 -7.87 -27.12 -4.34
CA SER A 138 -8.87 -28.15 -4.64
C SER A 138 -9.15 -28.21 -6.15
N GLU A 139 -9.59 -29.36 -6.64
CA GLU A 139 -9.91 -29.54 -8.07
C GLU A 139 -10.94 -28.52 -8.56
N LYS A 140 -11.92 -28.18 -7.71
CA LYS A 140 -12.90 -27.13 -7.99
C LYS A 140 -12.26 -25.75 -8.18
N VAL A 141 -11.29 -25.38 -7.32
CA VAL A 141 -10.57 -24.11 -7.41
C VAL A 141 -9.69 -24.09 -8.66
N LYS A 142 -8.98 -25.18 -8.96
CA LYS A 142 -8.19 -25.30 -10.19
C LYS A 142 -9.05 -25.09 -11.42
N ARG A 143 -10.16 -25.83 -11.55
CA ARG A 143 -11.09 -25.71 -12.68
C ARG A 143 -11.65 -24.29 -12.83
N LEU A 144 -11.97 -23.63 -11.70
CA LEU A 144 -12.49 -22.27 -11.70
C LEU A 144 -11.41 -21.25 -12.09
N ALA A 145 -10.19 -21.40 -11.57
CA ALA A 145 -9.05 -20.57 -11.93
C ALA A 145 -8.71 -20.71 -13.42
N THR A 146 -8.67 -21.94 -13.96
CA THR A 146 -8.47 -22.16 -15.40
C THR A 146 -9.58 -21.51 -16.23
N SER A 147 -10.85 -21.68 -15.83
CA SER A 147 -11.99 -21.09 -16.54
C SER A 147 -11.94 -19.56 -16.59
N PHE A 148 -11.62 -18.89 -15.49
CA PHE A 148 -11.48 -17.43 -15.46
C PHE A 148 -10.18 -16.96 -16.13
N GLY A 149 -9.10 -17.73 -16.01
CA GLY A 149 -7.84 -17.45 -16.69
C GLY A 149 -8.01 -17.45 -18.20
N SER A 150 -8.75 -18.41 -18.76
CA SER A 150 -9.11 -18.43 -20.19
C SER A 150 -9.87 -17.17 -20.60
N ASP A 151 -10.86 -16.73 -19.82
CA ASP A 151 -11.62 -15.50 -20.11
C ASP A 151 -10.71 -14.27 -20.11
N LEU A 152 -9.80 -14.19 -19.14
CA LEU A 152 -8.83 -13.10 -19.03
C LEU A 152 -7.87 -13.06 -20.21
N VAL A 153 -7.32 -14.21 -20.62
CA VAL A 153 -6.41 -14.29 -21.77
C VAL A 153 -7.13 -13.86 -23.05
N PHE A 154 -8.34 -14.38 -23.28
CA PHE A 154 -9.14 -14.00 -24.45
C PHE A 154 -9.43 -12.48 -24.49
N ALA A 155 -9.85 -11.91 -23.35
CA ALA A 155 -10.14 -10.48 -23.26
C ALA A 155 -8.89 -9.59 -23.43
N VAL A 156 -7.77 -9.93 -22.77
CA VAL A 156 -6.53 -9.14 -22.80
C VAL A 156 -5.86 -9.16 -24.17
N THR A 157 -5.95 -10.29 -24.87
CA THR A 157 -5.42 -10.48 -26.22
C THR A 157 -6.39 -10.03 -27.31
N ALA A 158 -7.57 -9.52 -26.94
CA ALA A 158 -8.63 -9.12 -27.88
C ALA A 158 -9.03 -10.24 -28.86
N GLY A 159 -9.01 -11.49 -28.40
CA GLY A 159 -9.37 -12.66 -29.20
C GLY A 159 -8.29 -13.17 -30.14
N ASN A 160 -7.05 -12.64 -30.06
CA ASN A 160 -5.91 -13.19 -30.78
C ASN A 160 -5.56 -14.60 -30.27
N VAL A 161 -5.64 -14.81 -28.96
CA VAL A 161 -5.55 -16.13 -28.35
C VAL A 161 -6.95 -16.62 -28.05
N LYS A 162 -7.30 -17.81 -28.54
CA LYS A 162 -8.64 -18.39 -28.40
C LYS A 162 -8.56 -19.67 -27.57
N PRO A 163 -8.73 -19.60 -26.24
CA PRO A 163 -8.80 -20.78 -25.41
C PRO A 163 -9.92 -21.72 -25.85
N ALA A 164 -9.79 -23.02 -25.58
CA ALA A 164 -10.76 -24.04 -25.97
C ALA A 164 -12.17 -23.70 -25.48
N LYS A 165 -12.29 -23.10 -24.29
CA LYS A 165 -13.57 -22.57 -23.76
C LYS A 165 -14.27 -21.63 -24.74
N HIS A 166 -13.59 -20.62 -25.29
CA HIS A 166 -14.19 -19.63 -26.18
C HIS A 166 -14.44 -20.15 -27.60
N ILE A 167 -13.83 -21.27 -27.96
CA ILE A 167 -14.07 -21.95 -29.23
C ILE A 167 -15.26 -22.89 -29.11
N LEU A 168 -15.27 -23.74 -28.09
CA LEU A 168 -16.25 -24.82 -27.92
C LEU A 168 -17.63 -24.32 -27.49
N LEU A 169 -17.71 -23.22 -26.72
CA LEU A 169 -18.99 -22.69 -26.25
C LEU A 169 -19.95 -22.30 -27.40
N PRO A 170 -19.53 -21.55 -28.44
CA PRO A 170 -20.38 -21.30 -29.62
C PRO A 170 -20.87 -22.55 -30.35
N PHE A 171 -20.07 -23.62 -30.38
CA PHE A 171 -20.45 -24.88 -31.02
C PHE A 171 -21.41 -25.71 -30.16
N ALA A 172 -21.34 -25.60 -28.83
CA ALA A 172 -22.23 -26.30 -27.91
C ALA A 172 -23.66 -25.72 -27.87
N VAL A 173 -23.83 -24.43 -28.21
CA VAL A 173 -25.14 -23.73 -28.19
C VAL A 173 -25.95 -23.94 -29.48
N LYS A 174 -25.35 -24.50 -30.53
CA LYS A 174 -26.01 -24.74 -31.82
C LYS A 174 -26.59 -26.15 -32.01
N SER A 175 -26.58 -26.98 -30.97
CA SER A 175 -27.17 -28.33 -30.97
C SER A 175 -28.53 -28.36 -30.30
#